data_AF-A0A0X1RVY7-F1
#
_entry.id   AF-A0A0X1RVY7-F1
#
_cell.length_a   1.000
_cell.length_b   1.000
_cell.length_c   1.000
_cell.angle_alpha   90.00
_cell.angle_beta   90.00
_cell.angle_gamma   90.00
#
_symmetry.space_group_name_H-M   'P 1'
#
loop_
_entity.id
_entity.type
_entity.pdbx_description
1 polymer ?
#
loop_
_entity_poly.entity_id
_entity_poly.type
_entity_poly.pdbx_seq_one_letter_code
_entity_poly.pdbx_strand_id
1 'polypeptide(L)'
;MFYLDESGTISKNKPHASNMRDVYFIICFVHTHDPEQLKKVYRRTMKKLRRTFADYFATHVRNPREPKGSELTPIMKHYFISELIQKTDITVSYVVIDNRHIKDVFRENDARTFNFFVKYLLQLKELDARDQEHLHLNIDNRNVSLMNMHQLEEYLATELVLTEKVRHVQVEYLDSRDSYGVRTADLFANLLYQRLRYRRNQFPDYHLQDRIRKKSPIHPDSLEWVFQQFKASGRLQNYFYIPTQKN
;
A
#
# COMPACT_ATOMS: atom_id res chain seq x y z
N MET A 1 13.99 7.85 3.01
CA MET A 1 12.63 8.42 3.22
C MET A 1 11.61 7.31 3.05
N PHE A 2 10.62 7.27 3.93
CA PHE A 2 9.53 6.30 3.87
C PHE A 2 8.21 6.99 3.51
N TYR A 3 7.45 6.37 2.62
CA TYR A 3 6.10 6.77 2.24
C TYR A 3 5.12 5.67 2.61
N LEU A 4 4.07 6.03 3.32
CA LEU A 4 3.09 5.10 3.86
C LEU A 4 1.72 5.39 3.27
N ASP A 5 1.00 4.31 3.00
CA ASP A 5 -0.44 4.35 2.75
C ASP A 5 -1.05 2.99 3.12
N GLU A 6 -2.35 2.98 3.32
CA GLU A 6 -3.11 1.81 3.71
C GLU A 6 -4.20 1.43 2.71
N SER A 7 -4.62 0.17 2.76
CA SER A 7 -5.77 -0.29 1.99
C SER A 7 -6.61 -1.29 2.77
N GLY A 8 -7.93 -1.09 2.71
CA GLY A 8 -8.88 -1.76 3.60
C GLY A 8 -9.15 -0.94 4.85
N THR A 9 -9.77 -1.55 5.85
CA THR A 9 -10.08 -0.91 7.13
C THR A 9 -9.99 -1.94 8.25
N ILE A 10 -9.69 -1.51 9.47
CA ILE A 10 -9.86 -2.34 10.66
C ILE A 10 -11.36 -2.38 10.95
N SER A 11 -11.95 -3.56 10.91
CA SER A 11 -13.38 -3.68 11.14
C SER A 11 -13.70 -3.54 12.64
N LYS A 12 -14.72 -2.74 12.98
CA LYS A 12 -15.20 -2.62 14.37
C LYS A 12 -15.73 -3.95 14.94
N ASN A 13 -16.26 -4.80 14.06
CA ASN A 13 -16.78 -6.12 14.40
C ASN A 13 -16.04 -7.18 13.58
N LYS A 14 -16.01 -8.41 14.08
CA LYS A 14 -15.46 -9.54 13.33
C LYS A 14 -16.17 -9.66 11.97
N PRO A 15 -15.44 -9.59 10.84
CA PRO A 15 -16.06 -9.60 9.53
C PRO A 15 -16.64 -10.98 9.22
N HIS A 16 -17.81 -10.99 8.59
CA HIS A 16 -18.42 -12.23 8.14
C HIS A 16 -17.59 -12.83 6.99
N ALA A 17 -17.40 -14.14 6.97
CA ALA A 17 -16.55 -14.82 5.98
C ALA A 17 -16.97 -14.58 4.51
N SER A 18 -18.23 -14.23 4.29
CA SER A 18 -18.81 -13.90 2.98
C SER A 18 -18.59 -12.46 2.52
N ASN A 19 -18.25 -11.52 3.41
CA ASN A 19 -17.95 -10.13 3.06
C ASN A 19 -16.45 -9.88 3.06
N MET A 20 -15.80 -10.10 1.92
CA MET A 20 -14.35 -9.92 1.74
C MET A 20 -13.87 -8.46 1.81
N ARG A 21 -14.77 -7.47 1.90
CA ARG A 21 -14.37 -6.05 1.93
C ARG A 21 -13.62 -5.68 3.21
N ASP A 22 -14.03 -6.27 4.32
CA ASP A 22 -13.58 -5.87 5.66
C ASP A 22 -12.67 -6.93 6.29
N VAL A 23 -12.18 -7.88 5.49
CA VAL A 23 -11.36 -9.02 5.95
C VAL A 23 -9.90 -8.64 6.09
N TYR A 24 -9.39 -7.78 5.23
CA TYR A 24 -7.97 -7.41 5.23
C TYR A 24 -7.80 -5.92 5.43
N PHE A 25 -6.83 -5.57 6.26
CA PHE A 25 -6.27 -4.24 6.36
C PHE A 25 -4.78 -4.32 6.06
N ILE A 26 -4.29 -3.47 5.17
CA ILE A 26 -2.90 -3.51 4.72
C ILE A 26 -2.26 -2.17 4.97
N ILE A 27 -1.08 -2.17 5.56
CA ILE A 27 -0.22 -0.98 5.67
C ILE A 27 0.99 -1.23 4.79
N CYS A 28 1.24 -0.34 3.84
CA CYS A 28 2.35 -0.45 2.89
C CYS A 28 3.36 0.68 3.10
N PHE A 29 4.63 0.34 3.00
CA PHE A 29 5.76 1.24 3.12
C PHE A 29 6.54 1.18 1.81
N VAL A 30 6.77 2.34 1.21
CA VAL A 30 7.67 2.51 0.08
C VAL A 30 8.84 3.34 0.56
N HIS A 31 10.04 2.76 0.51
CA HIS A 31 11.28 3.42 0.88
C HIS A 31 12.09 3.78 -0.36
N THR A 32 12.72 4.95 -0.35
CA THR A 32 13.61 5.44 -1.40
C THR A 32 14.59 6.46 -0.81
N HIS A 33 15.79 6.51 -1.37
CA HIS A 33 16.79 7.54 -1.11
C HIS A 33 16.77 8.66 -2.15
N ASP A 34 16.11 8.44 -3.29
CA ASP A 34 15.96 9.39 -4.40
C ASP A 34 14.47 9.65 -4.76
N PRO A 35 13.77 10.46 -3.92
CA PRO A 35 12.36 10.78 -4.14
C PRO A 35 12.11 11.58 -5.42
N GLU A 36 13.09 12.34 -5.91
CA GLU A 36 12.95 13.10 -7.17
C GLU A 36 13.01 12.18 -8.39
N GLN A 37 13.87 11.18 -8.40
CA GLN A 37 13.86 10.14 -9.43
C GLN A 37 12.56 9.33 -9.39
N LEU A 38 12.07 8.96 -8.21
CA LEU A 38 10.77 8.30 -8.05
C LEU A 38 9.64 9.12 -8.72
N LYS A 39 9.55 10.39 -8.37
CA LYS A 39 8.59 11.35 -8.96
C LYS A 39 8.72 11.45 -10.48
N LYS A 40 9.94 11.54 -11.00
CA LYS A 40 10.22 11.62 -12.45
C LYS A 40 9.76 10.35 -13.18
N VAL A 41 10.09 9.17 -12.66
CA VAL A 41 9.67 7.88 -13.23
C VAL A 41 8.15 7.76 -13.18
N TYR A 42 7.52 7.99 -12.03
CA TYR A 42 6.07 7.94 -11.88
C TYR A 42 5.36 8.81 -12.93
N ARG A 43 5.77 10.08 -13.08
CA ARG A 43 5.16 11.00 -14.04
C ARG A 43 5.31 10.52 -15.48
N ARG A 44 6.49 10.04 -15.86
CA ARG A 44 6.77 9.54 -17.21
C ARG A 44 5.93 8.30 -17.52
N THR A 45 5.89 7.35 -16.60
CA THR A 45 5.12 6.11 -16.71
C THR A 45 3.63 6.39 -16.83
N MET A 46 3.08 7.23 -15.94
CA MET A 46 1.66 7.60 -15.99
C MET A 46 1.31 8.36 -17.27
N LYS A 47 2.18 9.27 -17.73
CA LYS A 47 1.99 9.97 -19.01
C LYS A 47 1.96 9.01 -20.19
N LYS A 48 2.82 7.99 -20.20
CA LYS A 48 2.83 6.96 -21.25
C LYS A 48 1.56 6.11 -21.22
N LEU A 49 1.14 5.63 -20.04
CA LEU A 49 -0.10 4.86 -19.89
C LEU A 49 -1.32 5.63 -20.40
N ARG A 50 -1.46 6.91 -20.03
CA ARG A 50 -2.57 7.76 -20.51
C ARG A 50 -2.61 7.88 -22.03
N ARG A 51 -1.45 7.93 -22.67
CA ARG A 51 -1.35 8.04 -24.14
C ARG A 51 -1.65 6.70 -24.80
N THR A 52 -1.07 5.62 -24.30
CA THR A 52 -1.22 4.28 -24.86
C THR A 52 -2.64 3.75 -24.68
N PHE A 53 -3.33 4.10 -23.60
CA PHE A 53 -4.67 3.63 -23.27
C PHE A 53 -5.67 4.79 -23.14
N ALA A 54 -5.61 5.75 -24.08
CA ALA A 54 -6.42 6.97 -24.02
C ALA A 54 -7.92 6.68 -23.86
N ASP A 55 -8.46 5.74 -24.64
CA ASP A 55 -9.88 5.38 -24.59
C ASP A 55 -10.29 4.78 -23.24
N TYR A 56 -9.44 3.92 -22.66
CA TYR A 56 -9.69 3.37 -21.33
C TYR A 56 -9.72 4.47 -20.27
N PHE A 57 -8.77 5.40 -20.31
CA PHE A 57 -8.73 6.52 -19.35
C PHE A 57 -9.94 7.45 -19.52
N ALA A 58 -10.42 7.67 -20.75
CA ALA A 58 -11.59 8.49 -21.00
C ALA A 58 -12.90 7.85 -20.52
N THR A 59 -12.97 6.51 -20.47
CA THR A 59 -14.22 5.78 -20.23
C THR A 59 -14.32 5.08 -18.86
N HIS A 60 -13.18 4.70 -18.27
CA HIS A 60 -13.14 3.86 -17.07
C HIS A 60 -12.43 4.51 -15.87
N VAL A 61 -11.75 5.63 -16.07
CA VAL A 61 -11.04 6.36 -14.99
C VAL A 61 -11.81 7.63 -14.66
N ARG A 62 -12.27 7.76 -13.42
CA ARG A 62 -13.11 8.90 -12.99
C ARG A 62 -12.36 10.23 -13.08
N ASN A 63 -11.08 10.23 -12.74
CA ASN A 63 -10.21 11.39 -12.86
C ASN A 63 -8.91 11.02 -13.59
N PRO A 64 -8.82 11.21 -14.92
CA PRO A 64 -7.64 10.85 -15.69
C PRO A 64 -6.35 11.56 -15.24
N ARG A 65 -6.46 12.75 -14.62
CA ARG A 65 -5.30 13.51 -14.10
C ARG A 65 -4.71 12.87 -12.84
N GLU A 66 -5.53 12.15 -12.09
CA GLU A 66 -5.14 11.42 -10.87
C GLU A 66 -5.91 10.09 -10.77
N PRO A 67 -5.53 9.10 -11.60
CA PRO A 67 -6.14 7.77 -11.54
C PRO A 67 -5.81 7.13 -10.20
N LYS A 68 -6.81 6.51 -9.57
CA LYS A 68 -6.59 5.70 -8.38
C LYS A 68 -5.97 4.36 -8.75
N GLY A 69 -5.14 3.80 -7.86
CA GLY A 69 -4.57 2.47 -8.07
C GLY A 69 -5.64 1.41 -8.37
N SER A 70 -6.84 1.54 -7.82
CA SER A 70 -7.97 0.62 -8.04
C SER A 70 -8.60 0.68 -9.42
N GLU A 71 -8.39 1.76 -10.18
CA GLU A 71 -8.95 1.98 -11.53
C GLU A 71 -8.03 1.46 -12.64
N LEU A 72 -6.77 1.15 -12.31
CA LEU A 72 -5.81 0.60 -13.27
C LEU A 72 -6.01 -0.90 -13.47
N THR A 73 -6.01 -1.33 -14.73
CA THR A 73 -6.07 -2.76 -15.06
C THR A 73 -4.81 -3.50 -14.59
N PRO A 74 -4.86 -4.83 -14.42
CA PRO A 74 -3.68 -5.62 -14.04
C PRO A 74 -2.46 -5.41 -14.96
N ILE A 75 -2.66 -5.31 -16.28
CA ILE A 75 -1.56 -5.07 -17.23
C ILE A 75 -0.96 -3.67 -17.09
N MET A 76 -1.79 -2.66 -16.82
CA MET A 76 -1.33 -1.30 -16.52
C MET A 76 -0.54 -1.26 -15.22
N LYS A 77 -1.03 -1.95 -14.18
CA LYS A 77 -0.32 -2.08 -12.89
C LYS A 77 1.02 -2.76 -13.05
N HIS A 78 1.07 -3.87 -13.78
CA HIS A 78 2.32 -4.56 -14.08
C HIS A 78 3.31 -3.63 -14.77
N TYR A 79 2.90 -2.96 -15.86
CA TYR A 79 3.76 -2.00 -16.54
C TYR A 79 4.24 -0.90 -15.60
N PHE A 80 3.33 -0.34 -14.79
CA PHE A 80 3.65 0.75 -13.87
C PHE A 80 4.70 0.32 -12.83
N ILE A 81 4.45 -0.79 -12.17
CA ILE A 81 5.29 -1.33 -11.10
C ILE A 81 6.66 -1.74 -11.66
N SER A 82 6.70 -2.40 -12.82
CA SER A 82 7.96 -2.76 -13.48
C SER A 82 8.82 -1.54 -13.82
N GLU A 83 8.20 -0.45 -14.30
CA GLU A 83 8.92 0.80 -14.56
C GLU A 83 9.49 1.43 -13.30
N LEU A 84 8.75 1.39 -12.18
CA LEU A 84 9.25 1.88 -10.89
C LEU A 84 10.44 1.04 -10.42
N ILE A 85 10.26 -0.28 -10.31
CA ILE A 85 11.28 -1.23 -9.86
C ILE A 85 12.59 -1.12 -10.66
N GLN A 86 12.49 -0.98 -11.98
CA GLN A 86 13.65 -0.97 -12.87
C GLN A 86 14.39 0.38 -12.88
N LYS A 87 13.71 1.49 -12.57
CA LYS A 87 14.23 2.85 -12.81
C LYS A 87 14.39 3.68 -11.54
N THR A 88 14.01 3.13 -10.40
CA THR A 88 14.18 3.76 -9.08
C THR A 88 14.86 2.76 -8.14
N ASP A 89 15.25 3.27 -6.98
CA ASP A 89 15.85 2.51 -5.89
C ASP A 89 14.80 1.93 -4.92
N ILE A 90 13.51 2.05 -5.24
CA ILE A 90 12.45 1.79 -4.26
C ILE A 90 12.57 0.39 -3.67
N THR A 91 12.27 0.30 -2.39
CA THR A 91 11.97 -0.96 -1.73
C THR A 91 10.60 -0.85 -1.09
N VAL A 92 9.92 -1.98 -0.96
CA VAL A 92 8.55 -2.02 -0.47
C VAL A 92 8.48 -3.00 0.69
N SER A 93 7.85 -2.59 1.78
CA SER A 93 7.55 -3.43 2.94
C SER A 93 6.07 -3.32 3.25
N TYR A 94 5.45 -4.36 3.79
CA TYR A 94 4.02 -4.29 4.10
C TYR A 94 3.59 -5.22 5.23
N VAL A 95 2.47 -4.85 5.83
CA VAL A 95 1.76 -5.60 6.85
C VAL A 95 0.40 -5.98 6.32
N VAL A 96 0.01 -7.25 6.43
CA VAL A 96 -1.37 -7.68 6.22
C VAL A 96 -1.98 -8.05 7.55
N ILE A 97 -3.04 -7.37 7.92
CA ILE A 97 -3.85 -7.62 9.11
C ILE A 97 -5.11 -8.36 8.67
N ASP A 98 -5.27 -9.59 9.13
CA ASP A 98 -6.49 -10.36 8.94
C ASP A 98 -7.49 -10.06 10.04
N ASN A 99 -8.48 -9.24 9.70
CA ASN A 99 -9.53 -8.83 10.61
C ASN A 99 -10.38 -10.00 11.14
N ARG A 100 -10.27 -11.22 10.62
CA ARG A 100 -10.96 -12.38 11.23
C ARG A 100 -10.28 -12.86 12.50
N HIS A 101 -9.02 -12.48 12.72
CA HIS A 101 -8.15 -13.07 13.74
C HIS A 101 -7.52 -12.04 14.69
N ILE A 102 -7.72 -10.74 14.46
CA ILE A 102 -7.21 -9.71 15.37
C ILE A 102 -8.02 -9.68 16.66
N LYS A 103 -7.34 -9.38 17.78
CA LYS A 103 -7.97 -9.17 19.09
C LYS A 103 -8.83 -7.91 19.08
N ASP A 104 -9.89 -7.89 19.89
CA ASP A 104 -10.86 -6.79 19.91
C ASP A 104 -10.26 -5.45 20.38
N VAL A 105 -9.22 -5.47 21.21
CA VAL A 105 -8.47 -4.26 21.60
C VAL A 105 -7.94 -3.47 20.38
N PHE A 106 -7.62 -4.16 19.27
CA PHE A 106 -7.17 -3.50 18.04
C PHE A 106 -8.31 -2.84 17.25
N ARG A 107 -9.58 -3.11 17.61
CA ARG A 107 -10.77 -2.53 16.97
C ARG A 107 -11.32 -1.32 17.73
N GLU A 108 -10.86 -1.12 18.96
CA GLU A 108 -11.33 -0.03 19.82
C GLU A 108 -10.84 1.34 19.34
N ASN A 109 -9.64 1.39 18.75
CA ASN A 109 -9.03 2.62 18.28
C ASN A 109 -8.15 2.38 17.04
N ASP A 110 -8.69 2.69 15.87
CA ASP A 110 -8.03 2.49 14.57
C ASP A 110 -6.67 3.21 14.49
N ALA A 111 -6.57 4.44 15.03
CA ALA A 111 -5.34 5.21 15.00
C ALA A 111 -4.24 4.57 15.85
N ARG A 112 -4.57 4.09 17.06
CA ARG A 112 -3.60 3.36 17.91
C ARG A 112 -3.14 2.06 17.27
N THR A 113 -4.07 1.34 16.65
CA THR A 113 -3.74 0.10 15.95
C THR A 113 -2.84 0.35 14.74
N PHE A 114 -3.13 1.38 13.95
CA PHE A 114 -2.26 1.83 12.88
C PHE A 114 -0.85 2.16 13.41
N ASN A 115 -0.75 3.01 14.45
CA ASN A 115 0.52 3.40 15.06
C ASN A 115 1.32 2.18 15.55
N PHE A 116 0.65 1.24 16.21
CA PHE A 116 1.27 0.00 16.68
C PHE A 116 1.89 -0.81 15.53
N PHE A 117 1.16 -1.00 14.42
CA PHE A 117 1.66 -1.79 13.30
C PHE A 117 2.74 -1.06 12.48
N VAL A 118 2.67 0.26 12.38
CA VAL A 118 3.76 1.08 11.84
C VAL A 118 5.03 0.87 12.65
N LYS A 119 4.94 1.00 13.97
CA LYS A 119 6.05 0.77 14.89
C LYS A 119 6.61 -0.65 14.77
N TYR A 120 5.73 -1.65 14.76
CA TYR A 120 6.12 -3.05 14.69
C TYR A 120 6.87 -3.38 13.38
N LEU A 121 6.40 -2.88 12.22
CA LEU A 121 7.13 -3.05 10.96
C LEU A 121 8.50 -2.37 11.00
N LEU A 122 8.59 -1.15 11.52
CA LEU A 122 9.86 -0.43 11.65
C LEU A 122 10.84 -1.18 12.55
N GLN A 123 10.39 -1.74 13.68
CA GLN A 123 11.22 -2.55 14.57
C GLN A 123 11.80 -3.79 13.89
N LEU A 124 11.06 -4.42 12.98
CA LEU A 124 11.53 -5.60 12.22
C LEU A 124 12.37 -5.25 11.00
N LYS A 125 12.30 -3.99 10.52
CA LYS A 125 13.04 -3.58 9.33
C LYS A 125 14.49 -3.27 9.68
N GLU A 126 15.40 -3.81 8.88
CA GLU A 126 16.78 -3.35 8.82
C GLU A 126 16.81 -1.95 8.21
N LEU A 127 17.27 -0.98 9.00
CA LEU A 127 17.44 0.40 8.60
C LEU A 127 18.91 0.62 8.26
N ASP A 128 19.20 1.32 7.17
CA ASP A 128 20.56 1.72 6.86
C ASP A 128 21.02 2.88 7.75
N ALA A 129 22.31 3.23 7.68
CA ALA A 129 22.89 4.28 8.52
C ALA A 129 22.19 5.64 8.38
N ARG A 130 21.64 5.95 7.19
CA ARG A 130 20.95 7.23 6.96
C ARG A 130 19.59 7.23 7.66
N ASP A 131 18.84 6.13 7.54
CA ASP A 131 17.54 6.00 8.21
C ASP A 131 17.67 5.80 9.73
N GLN A 132 18.80 5.23 10.20
CA GLN A 132 19.15 5.15 11.61
C GLN A 132 19.49 6.53 12.19
N GLU A 133 20.17 7.39 11.44
CA GLU A 133 20.43 8.75 11.87
C GLU A 133 19.13 9.58 11.90
N HIS A 134 18.35 9.52 10.82
CA HIS A 134 17.10 10.28 10.75
C HIS A 134 16.00 9.50 10.02
N LEU A 135 15.05 9.00 10.80
CA LEU A 135 13.89 8.29 10.29
C LEU A 135 12.81 9.30 9.88
N HIS A 136 12.63 9.48 8.58
CA HIS A 136 11.59 10.35 8.02
C HIS A 136 10.46 9.54 7.38
N LEU A 137 9.27 9.66 7.96
CA LEU A 137 8.03 9.04 7.50
C LEU A 137 7.10 10.08 6.86
N ASN A 138 6.48 9.73 5.74
CA ASN A 138 5.52 10.54 5.02
C ASN A 138 4.22 9.75 4.85
N ILE A 139 3.10 10.26 5.36
CA ILE A 139 1.82 9.54 5.45
C ILE A 139 0.74 10.30 4.68
N ASP A 140 -0.21 9.61 4.04
CA ASP A 140 -1.37 10.30 3.42
C ASP A 140 -2.25 10.97 4.49
N ASN A 141 -2.53 12.27 4.29
CA ASN A 141 -3.29 13.12 5.20
C ASN A 141 -4.80 12.76 5.27
N ARG A 142 -5.26 11.78 4.50
CA ARG A 142 -6.69 11.41 4.43
C ARG A 142 -7.24 10.76 5.70
N ASN A 143 -6.38 10.21 6.55
CA ASN A 143 -6.82 9.34 7.65
C ASN A 143 -6.50 9.88 9.06
N VAL A 144 -5.98 11.10 9.17
CA VAL A 144 -5.45 11.61 10.45
C VAL A 144 -5.93 13.05 10.73
N SER A 145 -6.54 13.25 11.90
CA SER A 145 -6.75 14.59 12.46
C SER A 145 -5.42 15.17 12.95
N LEU A 146 -5.26 16.49 12.95
CA LEU A 146 -4.04 17.17 13.42
C LEU A 146 -3.55 16.70 14.80
N MET A 147 -4.47 16.35 15.72
CA MET A 147 -4.11 15.78 17.02
C MET A 147 -3.46 14.39 16.93
N ASN A 148 -3.85 13.53 15.99
CA ASN A 148 -3.20 12.21 15.87
C ASN A 148 -1.85 12.31 15.13
N MET A 149 -1.53 13.47 14.50
CA MET A 149 -0.25 13.67 13.81
C MET A 149 0.93 13.64 14.78
N HIS A 150 0.89 14.49 15.80
CA HIS A 150 1.92 14.56 16.84
C HIS A 150 2.01 13.26 17.65
N GLN A 151 0.88 12.57 17.84
CA GLN A 151 0.84 11.32 18.60
C GLN A 151 1.70 10.22 17.99
N LEU A 152 1.75 10.08 16.66
CA LEU A 152 2.56 9.02 16.04
C LEU A 152 4.06 9.34 16.13
N GLU A 153 4.46 10.59 15.89
CA GLU A 153 5.87 10.99 15.98
C GLU A 153 6.41 10.78 17.39
N GLU A 154 5.70 11.28 18.42
CA GLU A 154 6.08 11.11 19.83
C GLU A 154 6.10 9.63 20.24
N TYR A 155 5.11 8.86 19.80
CA TYR A 155 5.05 7.43 20.05
C TYR A 155 6.25 6.70 19.48
N LEU A 156 6.59 6.96 18.21
CA LEU A 156 7.74 6.34 17.55
C LEU A 156 9.07 6.82 18.13
N ALA A 157 9.19 8.09 18.50
CA ALA A 157 10.37 8.60 19.20
C ALA A 157 10.60 7.83 20.50
N THR A 158 9.54 7.61 21.29
CA THR A 158 9.61 6.81 22.53
C THR A 158 10.05 5.37 22.24
N GLU A 159 9.48 4.74 21.21
CA GLU A 159 9.68 3.31 20.93
C GLU A 159 10.98 2.99 20.16
N LEU A 160 11.54 3.95 19.42
CA LEU A 160 12.68 3.71 18.52
C LEU A 160 13.94 4.49 18.91
N VAL A 161 13.80 5.70 19.49
CA VAL A 161 14.95 6.49 19.93
C VAL A 161 15.45 6.00 21.28
N LEU A 162 14.55 5.71 22.22
CA LEU A 162 14.94 5.21 23.55
C LEU A 162 15.55 3.80 23.49
N THR A 163 15.25 3.03 22.43
CA THR A 163 15.88 1.73 22.17
C THR A 163 17.11 1.85 21.27
N GLU A 164 17.59 3.07 21.01
CA GLU A 164 18.75 3.40 20.16
C GLU A 164 18.69 2.82 18.74
N LYS A 165 17.48 2.52 18.23
CA LYS A 165 17.30 2.03 16.86
C LYS A 165 17.44 3.14 15.84
N VAL A 166 17.02 4.36 16.20
CA VAL A 166 17.18 5.58 15.40
C VAL A 166 17.56 6.76 16.31
N ARG A 167 18.23 7.80 15.78
CA ARG A 167 18.57 9.00 16.56
C ARG A 167 17.44 10.03 16.59
N HIS A 168 16.74 10.20 15.47
CA HIS A 168 15.64 11.14 15.35
C HIS A 168 14.50 10.56 14.49
N VAL A 169 13.27 10.91 14.84
CA VAL A 169 12.05 10.54 14.10
C VAL A 169 11.33 11.82 13.69
N GLN A 170 10.91 11.86 12.43
CA GLN A 170 10.06 12.91 11.88
C GLN A 170 8.93 12.29 11.09
N VAL A 171 7.70 12.73 11.35
CA VAL A 171 6.50 12.28 10.66
C VAL A 171 5.81 13.45 9.98
N GLU A 172 5.73 13.40 8.66
CA GLU A 172 5.04 14.40 7.85
C GLU A 172 3.77 13.81 7.24
N TYR A 173 2.68 14.57 7.32
CA TYR A 173 1.40 14.20 6.71
C TYR A 173 1.23 15.01 5.42
N LEU A 174 1.26 14.30 4.30
CA LEU A 174 1.23 14.90 2.97
C LEU A 174 -0.15 14.68 2.35
N ASP A 175 -0.67 15.67 1.64
CA ASP A 175 -1.79 15.43 0.73
C ASP A 175 -1.29 14.52 -0.40
N SER A 176 -1.89 13.33 -0.56
CA SER A 176 -1.59 12.41 -1.66
C SER A 176 -1.67 13.06 -3.05
N ARG A 177 -2.36 14.20 -3.20
CA ARG A 177 -2.36 14.98 -4.44
C ARG A 177 -0.99 15.53 -4.82
N ASP A 178 -0.16 15.82 -3.81
CA ASP A 178 1.11 16.51 -3.96
C ASP A 178 2.33 15.60 -3.74
N SER A 179 2.13 14.38 -3.22
CA SER A 179 3.21 13.41 -2.98
C SER A 179 3.15 12.18 -3.90
N TYR A 180 4.12 12.07 -4.81
CA TYR A 180 4.29 10.88 -5.66
C TYR A 180 4.76 9.65 -4.88
N GLY A 181 5.46 9.85 -3.77
CA GLY A 181 5.85 8.77 -2.87
C GLY A 181 4.63 8.13 -2.21
N VAL A 182 3.73 8.95 -1.65
CA VAL A 182 2.45 8.47 -1.07
C VAL A 182 1.59 7.78 -2.13
N ARG A 183 1.46 8.35 -3.34
CA ARG A 183 0.75 7.68 -4.45
C ARG A 183 1.38 6.35 -4.86
N THR A 184 2.70 6.22 -4.72
CA THR A 184 3.38 4.94 -4.96
C THR A 184 3.02 3.94 -3.87
N ALA A 185 2.94 4.37 -2.61
CA ALA A 185 2.45 3.53 -1.51
C ALA A 185 0.99 3.08 -1.74
N ASP A 186 0.08 3.97 -2.16
CA ASP A 186 -1.31 3.62 -2.54
C ASP A 186 -1.33 2.51 -3.59
N LEU A 187 -0.51 2.64 -4.63
CA LEU A 187 -0.45 1.67 -5.74
C LEU A 187 -0.10 0.26 -5.23
N PHE A 188 0.90 0.14 -4.36
CA PHE A 188 1.32 -1.14 -3.79
C PHE A 188 0.32 -1.66 -2.75
N ALA A 189 -0.16 -0.81 -1.83
CA ALA A 189 -1.20 -1.17 -0.86
C ALA A 189 -2.44 -1.72 -1.57
N ASN A 190 -2.87 -1.05 -2.65
CA ASN A 190 -4.01 -1.45 -3.45
C ASN A 190 -3.76 -2.76 -4.22
N LEU A 191 -2.58 -2.95 -4.81
CA LEU A 191 -2.22 -4.24 -5.45
C LEU A 191 -2.36 -5.39 -4.44
N LEU A 192 -1.76 -5.24 -3.26
CA LEU A 192 -1.78 -6.25 -2.21
C LEU A 192 -3.20 -6.54 -1.71
N TYR A 193 -3.99 -5.49 -1.51
CA TYR A 193 -5.36 -5.61 -1.02
C TYR A 193 -6.26 -6.29 -2.04
N GLN A 194 -6.19 -5.87 -3.30
CA GLN A 194 -6.98 -6.50 -4.36
C GLN A 194 -6.56 -7.95 -4.60
N ARG A 195 -5.26 -8.27 -4.55
CA ARG A 195 -4.75 -9.64 -4.62
C ARG A 195 -5.41 -10.52 -3.55
N LEU A 196 -5.39 -10.08 -2.29
CA LEU A 196 -5.96 -10.88 -1.19
C LEU A 196 -7.48 -10.96 -1.23
N ARG A 197 -8.14 -9.84 -1.54
CA ARG A 197 -9.61 -9.74 -1.62
C ARG A 197 -10.19 -10.58 -2.74
N TYR A 198 -9.50 -10.67 -3.88
CA TYR A 198 -10.01 -11.37 -5.05
C TYR A 198 -9.46 -12.79 -5.21
N ARG A 199 -8.45 -13.21 -4.43
CA ARG A 199 -7.82 -14.56 -4.48
C ARG A 199 -8.78 -15.76 -4.54
N ARG A 200 -10.02 -15.60 -4.06
CA ARG A 200 -11.06 -16.65 -4.01
C ARG A 200 -12.13 -16.56 -5.09
N ASN A 201 -12.09 -15.53 -5.94
CA ASN A 201 -13.03 -15.43 -7.06
C ASN A 201 -12.60 -16.41 -8.16
N GLN A 202 -13.56 -17.16 -8.70
CA GLN A 202 -13.30 -18.01 -9.87
C GLN A 202 -13.04 -17.15 -11.11
N PHE A 203 -12.26 -17.69 -12.04
CA PHE A 203 -12.04 -17.13 -13.36
C PHE A 203 -13.39 -16.98 -14.08
N PRO A 204 -13.74 -15.80 -14.65
CA PRO A 204 -14.95 -15.69 -15.44
C PRO A 204 -14.86 -16.56 -16.69
N ASP A 205 -15.92 -17.30 -17.00
CA ASP A 205 -16.06 -17.97 -18.29
C ASP A 205 -16.18 -16.92 -19.41
N TYR A 206 -15.14 -16.81 -20.23
CA TYR A 206 -15.06 -15.82 -21.33
C TYR A 206 -16.05 -16.10 -22.48
N HIS A 207 -16.77 -17.23 -22.47
CA HIS A 207 -17.82 -17.50 -23.46
C HIS A 207 -19.13 -16.71 -23.20
N LEU A 208 -19.26 -16.03 -22.06
CA LEU A 208 -20.41 -15.20 -21.72
C LEU A 208 -20.09 -13.70 -21.90
N GLN A 209 -19.84 -13.30 -23.16
CA GLN A 209 -19.37 -11.96 -23.53
C GLN A 209 -20.32 -10.80 -23.18
N ASP A 210 -21.60 -11.08 -22.91
CA ASP A 210 -22.61 -10.03 -22.68
C ASP A 210 -22.60 -9.42 -21.26
N ARG A 211 -21.88 -10.02 -20.30
CA ARG A 211 -21.78 -9.47 -18.92
C ARG A 211 -20.48 -8.73 -18.62
N ILE A 212 -19.47 -8.84 -19.49
CA ILE A 212 -18.15 -8.21 -19.32
C ILE A 212 -18.22 -6.68 -19.43
N ARG A 213 -19.25 -6.15 -20.13
CA ARG A 213 -19.43 -4.71 -20.40
C ARG A 213 -19.85 -3.86 -19.18
N LYS A 214 -20.16 -4.42 -18.00
CA LYS A 214 -20.72 -3.64 -16.88
C LYS A 214 -19.82 -3.40 -15.67
N LYS A 215 -18.62 -3.98 -15.60
CA LYS A 215 -17.57 -3.71 -14.59
C LYS A 215 -16.40 -4.63 -14.95
N SER A 216 -15.31 -4.07 -15.48
CA SER A 216 -14.12 -4.84 -15.86
C SER A 216 -13.65 -5.68 -14.66
N PRO A 217 -13.76 -7.02 -14.67
CA PRO A 217 -13.48 -7.80 -13.48
C PRO A 217 -11.97 -7.92 -13.37
N ILE A 218 -11.41 -7.25 -12.37
CA ILE A 218 -10.03 -7.46 -11.93
C ILE A 218 -9.85 -8.96 -11.67
N HIS A 219 -9.11 -9.65 -12.53
CA HIS A 219 -8.94 -11.09 -12.47
C HIS A 219 -7.98 -11.46 -11.32
N PRO A 220 -8.34 -12.36 -10.41
CA PRO A 220 -7.50 -12.73 -9.26
C PRO A 220 -6.10 -13.21 -9.65
N ASP A 221 -6.03 -14.09 -10.64
CA ASP A 221 -4.78 -14.68 -11.12
C ASP A 221 -3.86 -13.64 -11.75
N SER A 222 -4.43 -12.60 -12.35
CA SER A 222 -3.64 -11.51 -12.93
C SER A 222 -2.95 -10.68 -11.84
N LEU A 223 -3.59 -10.42 -10.71
CA LEU A 223 -2.97 -9.70 -9.60
C LEU A 223 -1.98 -10.56 -8.81
N GLU A 224 -2.29 -11.85 -8.67
CA GLU A 224 -1.34 -12.84 -8.15
C GLU A 224 -0.07 -12.82 -9.01
N TRP A 225 -0.21 -12.90 -10.34
CA TRP A 225 0.90 -12.85 -11.27
C TRP A 225 1.69 -11.54 -11.19
N VAL A 226 1.04 -10.37 -11.18
CA VAL A 226 1.72 -9.06 -11.01
C VAL A 226 2.53 -9.04 -9.73
N PHE A 227 1.96 -9.52 -8.62
CA PHE A 227 2.69 -9.60 -7.35
C PHE A 227 3.87 -10.56 -7.43
N GLN A 228 3.74 -11.72 -8.09
CA GLN A 228 4.88 -12.65 -8.20
C GLN A 228 6.03 -12.04 -9.00
N GLN A 229 5.75 -11.28 -10.07
CA GLN A 229 6.78 -10.53 -10.80
C GLN A 229 7.45 -9.48 -9.90
N PHE A 230 6.65 -8.73 -9.14
CA PHE A 230 7.18 -7.79 -8.16
C PHE A 230 8.03 -8.48 -7.08
N LYS A 231 7.56 -9.59 -6.51
CA LYS A 231 8.31 -10.37 -5.51
C LYS A 231 9.64 -10.87 -6.08
N ALA A 232 9.64 -11.38 -7.31
CA ALA A 232 10.84 -11.86 -8.00
C ALA A 232 11.89 -10.75 -8.27
N SER A 233 11.48 -9.47 -8.26
CA SER A 233 12.41 -8.35 -8.44
C SER A 233 13.40 -8.13 -7.28
N GLY A 234 13.18 -8.76 -6.12
CA GLY A 234 13.98 -8.54 -4.92
C GLY A 234 13.72 -7.20 -4.22
N ARG A 235 12.80 -6.36 -4.72
CA ARG A 235 12.44 -5.08 -4.09
C ARG A 235 11.45 -5.21 -2.94
N LEU A 236 10.82 -6.37 -2.77
CA LEU A 236 9.97 -6.66 -1.61
C LEU A 236 10.85 -7.04 -0.41
N GLN A 237 10.87 -6.18 0.60
CA GLN A 237 11.59 -6.38 1.85
C GLN A 237 10.60 -6.52 3.00
N ASN A 238 10.82 -7.43 3.93
CA ASN A 238 10.06 -7.54 5.20
C ASN A 238 8.55 -7.40 5.02
N TYR A 239 7.88 -8.52 4.80
CA TYR A 239 6.43 -8.59 4.79
C TYR A 239 5.97 -9.60 5.82
N PHE A 240 4.94 -9.23 6.56
CA PHE A 240 4.26 -10.16 7.44
C PHE A 240 2.78 -10.15 7.17
N TYR A 241 2.26 -11.36 7.16
CA TYR A 241 0.87 -11.59 7.33
C TYR A 241 0.68 -11.80 8.83
N ILE A 242 -0.32 -11.16 9.40
CA ILE A 242 -0.81 -11.48 10.73
C ILE A 242 -2.04 -12.35 10.54
N PRO A 243 -1.90 -13.69 10.43
CA PRO A 243 -3.03 -14.58 10.64
C PRO A 243 -2.84 -15.29 11.99
N THR A 244 -3.95 -15.75 12.57
CA THR A 244 -4.02 -17.02 13.31
C THR A 244 -2.90 -17.32 14.32
N GLN A 245 -3.21 -17.18 15.61
CA GLN A 245 -2.79 -18.21 16.55
C GLN A 245 -3.30 -19.55 16.02
N LYS A 246 -2.41 -20.44 15.59
CA LYS A 246 -2.51 -21.81 16.10
C LYS A 246 -1.65 -21.82 17.36
N ASN A 247 -2.32 -21.73 18.50
CA ASN A 247 -1.95 -22.62 19.59
C ASN A 247 -2.43 -24.01 19.18
#